data_AF-A0A2V8MJQ1-F1
#
_entry.id   AF-A0A2V8MJQ1-F1
#
_cell.length_a   1.000
_cell.length_b   1.000
_cell.length_c   1.000
_cell.angle_alpha   90.00
_cell.angle_beta   90.00
_cell.angle_gamma   90.00
#
_symmetry.space_group_name_H-M   'P 1'
#
loop_
_entity.id
_entity.type
_entity.pdbx_description
1 polymer ?
#
loop_
_entity_poly.entity_id
_entity_poly.type
_entity_poly.pdbx_seq_one_letter_code
_entity_poly.pdbx_strand_id
1 'polypeptide(L)'
;MLPTERLAYSAIKDRPRLTLPGGDRLIVWVIVNVEEWNPREPMPRTVLTPPAGGSPEPDIPNWAWHEYGNRVGFWRMLGVLDGLKIRATLAINGAAIQTYEPISLAARQRGWEFMGHGFTQKNMQKVPDERADIVKTTTAIRQFAERAPRGWLGPGLTETWDTPDILAEEGYEYVCDWVLDDQPVLLKTR
;
A
#
# COMPACT_ATOMS: atom_id res chain seq x y z
N MET A 1 -17.01 4.16 12.32
CA MET A 1 -16.72 5.32 13.20
C MET A 1 -16.15 6.46 12.34
N LEU A 2 -16.48 7.71 12.64
CA LEU A 2 -15.87 8.89 12.01
C LEU A 2 -14.38 9.03 12.42
N PRO A 3 -13.54 9.72 11.64
CA PRO A 3 -12.14 9.98 12.00
C PRO A 3 -11.94 10.53 13.42
N THR A 4 -12.77 11.49 13.83
CA THR A 4 -12.70 12.13 15.16
C THR A 4 -13.15 11.22 16.31
N GLU A 5 -13.78 10.08 16.01
CA GLU A 5 -14.16 9.06 16.99
C GLU A 5 -13.08 7.97 17.11
N ARG A 6 -12.19 7.86 16.11
CA ARG A 6 -11.08 6.90 16.07
C ARG A 6 -9.83 7.39 16.77
N LEU A 7 -9.52 8.69 16.66
CA LEU A 7 -8.42 9.31 17.37
C LEU A 7 -8.82 10.65 18.01
N ALA A 8 -8.22 10.93 19.16
CA ALA A 8 -8.27 12.25 19.78
C ALA A 8 -7.13 13.13 19.25
N TYR A 9 -7.36 14.45 19.22
CA TYR A 9 -6.29 15.40 18.95
C TYR A 9 -5.19 15.28 20.02
N SER A 10 -3.93 15.26 19.57
CA SER A 10 -2.76 15.28 20.44
C SER A 10 -1.66 16.07 19.74
N ALA A 11 -1.16 17.14 20.35
CA ALA A 11 -0.08 17.93 19.76
C ALA A 11 1.27 17.25 20.00
N ILE A 12 2.05 17.03 18.93
CA ILE A 12 3.35 16.32 19.03
C ILE A 12 4.33 16.96 20.03
N LYS A 13 4.30 18.29 20.17
CA LYS A 13 5.16 19.05 21.10
C LYS A 13 4.90 18.75 22.59
N ASP A 14 3.70 18.28 22.92
CA ASP A 14 3.26 18.05 24.30
C ASP A 14 3.41 16.57 24.69
N ARG A 15 3.82 15.70 23.75
CA ARG A 15 3.99 14.27 23.98
C ARG A 15 5.34 13.94 24.61
N PRO A 16 5.43 12.86 25.41
CA PRO A 16 6.71 12.32 25.81
C PRO A 16 7.57 11.98 24.59
N ARG A 17 8.89 12.13 24.73
CA ARG A 17 9.83 11.75 23.67
C ARG A 17 9.70 10.26 23.36
N LEU A 18 9.40 9.93 22.10
CA LEU A 18 9.43 8.56 21.61
C LEU A 18 10.86 8.02 21.72
N THR A 19 11.03 6.92 22.47
CA THR A 19 12.32 6.24 22.61
C THR A 19 12.36 5.07 21.65
N LEU A 20 13.28 5.13 20.69
CA LEU A 20 13.45 4.08 19.69
C LEU A 20 14.37 2.97 20.20
N PRO A 21 14.24 1.73 19.67
CA PRO A 21 15.20 0.66 19.94
C PRO A 21 16.64 1.14 19.74
N GLY A 22 17.55 0.73 20.63
CA GLY A 22 18.97 1.12 20.54
C GLY A 22 19.27 2.60 20.83
N GLY A 23 18.27 3.43 21.16
CA GLY A 23 18.46 4.86 21.38
C GLY A 23 18.56 5.66 20.07
N ASP A 24 18.11 5.09 18.95
CA ASP A 24 18.09 5.75 17.64
C ASP A 24 17.28 7.05 17.66
N ARG A 25 17.58 7.94 16.71
CA ARG A 25 16.94 9.26 16.58
C ARG A 25 15.91 9.34 15.47
N LEU A 26 15.94 8.40 14.53
CA LEU A 26 15.08 8.36 13.34
C LEU A 26 14.94 6.92 12.88
N ILE A 27 13.71 6.53 12.55
CA ILE A 27 13.44 5.33 11.76
C ILE A 27 13.13 5.80 10.33
N VAL A 28 13.81 5.20 9.36
CA VAL A 28 13.46 5.36 7.95
C VAL A 28 12.77 4.08 7.50
N TRP A 29 11.52 4.21 7.08
CA TRP A 29 10.73 3.10 6.57
C TRP A 29 10.52 3.27 5.06
N VAL A 30 11.04 2.34 4.27
CA VAL A 30 10.96 2.39 2.81
C VAL A 30 9.86 1.47 2.33
N ILE A 31 8.84 2.06 1.70
CA ILE A 31 7.73 1.34 1.08
C ILE A 31 7.87 1.45 -0.43
N VAL A 32 7.82 0.32 -1.13
CA VAL A 32 7.76 0.23 -2.59
C VAL A 32 6.38 -0.26 -2.97
N ASN A 33 5.65 0.53 -3.75
CA ASN A 33 4.31 0.17 -4.22
C ASN A 33 4.41 -0.56 -5.56
N VAL A 34 3.69 -1.68 -5.69
CA VAL A 34 3.54 -2.43 -6.94
C VAL A 34 2.06 -2.67 -7.19
N GLU A 35 1.59 -2.10 -8.29
CA GLU A 35 0.18 -1.97 -8.60
C GLU A 35 -0.15 -2.69 -9.91
N GLU A 36 -1.33 -3.28 -10.01
CA GLU A 36 -1.91 -3.79 -11.26
C GLU A 36 -3.07 -2.89 -11.66
N TRP A 37 -3.01 -2.41 -12.90
CA TRP A 37 -3.97 -1.46 -13.44
C TRP A 37 -4.75 -2.10 -14.57
N ASN A 38 -6.08 -2.15 -14.43
CA ASN A 38 -6.97 -2.66 -15.47
C ASN A 38 -7.06 -1.67 -16.65
N PRO A 39 -6.58 -2.02 -17.85
CA PRO A 39 -6.59 -1.11 -19.01
C PRO A 39 -7.99 -0.83 -19.58
N ARG A 40 -9.04 -1.48 -19.05
CA ARG A 40 -10.45 -1.28 -19.42
C ARG A 40 -11.22 -0.41 -18.41
N GLU A 41 -10.56 0.05 -17.36
CA GLU A 41 -11.13 1.01 -16.41
C GLU A 41 -10.40 2.35 -16.55
N PRO A 42 -10.99 3.47 -16.09
CA PRO A 42 -10.28 4.73 -15.99
C PRO A 42 -8.98 4.56 -15.19
N MET A 43 -7.87 5.10 -15.72
CA MET A 43 -6.56 4.95 -15.07
C MET A 43 -6.58 5.54 -13.65
N PRO A 44 -6.05 4.82 -12.64
CA PRO A 44 -6.05 5.29 -11.25
C PRO A 44 -5.35 6.64 -11.06
N ARG A 45 -4.33 6.92 -11.88
CA ARG A 45 -3.62 8.20 -11.93
C ARG A 45 -3.30 8.58 -13.37
N THR A 46 -3.31 9.88 -13.63
CA THR A 46 -2.87 10.45 -14.90
C THR A 46 -1.71 11.42 -14.66
N VAL A 47 -0.64 11.26 -15.45
CA VAL A 47 0.48 12.20 -15.52
C VAL A 47 0.42 12.96 -16.83
N LEU A 48 -0.06 12.30 -17.89
CA LEU A 48 -0.37 12.95 -19.14
C LEU A 48 -1.87 13.24 -19.20
N THR A 49 -2.24 14.51 -19.18
CA THR A 49 -3.63 14.92 -19.36
C THR A 49 -4.06 14.66 -20.82
N PRO A 50 -5.20 14.00 -21.05
CA PRO A 50 -5.71 13.76 -22.40
C PRO A 50 -6.01 15.06 -23.16
N PRO A 51 -5.82 15.11 -24.48
CA PRO A 51 -6.26 16.23 -25.30
C PRO A 51 -7.75 16.52 -25.06
N ALA A 52 -8.10 17.80 -24.93
CA ALA A 52 -9.47 18.27 -24.65
C ALA A 52 -10.10 17.80 -23.32
N GLY A 53 -9.32 17.27 -22.36
CA GLY A 53 -9.78 17.03 -20.99
C GLY A 53 -10.70 15.83 -20.79
N GLY A 54 -10.68 14.85 -21.69
CA GLY A 54 -11.46 13.62 -21.58
C GLY A 54 -10.79 12.52 -20.73
N SER A 55 -11.44 11.36 -20.64
CA SER A 55 -10.89 10.11 -20.09
C SER A 55 -10.87 9.07 -21.22
N PRO A 56 -9.77 8.98 -22.00
CA PRO A 56 -9.72 8.12 -23.18
C PRO A 56 -9.80 6.65 -22.79
N GLU A 57 -10.37 5.82 -23.68
CA GLU A 57 -10.36 4.38 -23.54
C GLU A 57 -9.93 3.75 -24.89
N PRO A 58 -8.76 3.10 -24.97
CA PRO A 58 -7.78 2.92 -23.89
C PRO A 58 -6.92 4.17 -23.63
N ASP A 59 -6.57 4.42 -22.36
CA ASP A 59 -5.59 5.45 -21.96
C ASP A 59 -4.16 4.90 -21.99
N ILE A 60 -3.66 4.65 -23.20
CA ILE A 60 -2.34 4.04 -23.42
C ILE A 60 -1.19 4.83 -22.77
N PRO A 61 -1.10 6.17 -22.89
CA PRO A 61 0.02 6.90 -22.30
C PRO A 61 0.08 6.76 -20.78
N ASN A 62 -1.07 6.80 -20.09
CA ASN A 62 -1.07 6.68 -18.64
C ASN A 62 -0.84 5.24 -18.16
N TRP A 63 -1.38 4.25 -18.88
CA TRP A 63 -1.05 2.85 -18.61
C TRP A 63 0.45 2.55 -18.83
N ALA A 64 1.06 3.12 -19.87
CA ALA A 64 2.44 2.81 -20.24
C ALA A 64 3.49 3.31 -19.22
N TRP A 65 3.26 4.46 -18.56
CA TRP A 65 4.21 4.93 -17.54
C TRP A 65 4.10 4.10 -16.25
N HIS A 66 2.90 3.63 -15.91
CA HIS A 66 2.69 2.69 -14.82
C HIS A 66 3.49 1.40 -15.09
N GLU A 67 3.36 0.85 -16.31
CA GLU A 67 4.13 -0.31 -16.75
C GLU A 67 5.65 -0.06 -16.75
N TYR A 68 6.11 1.14 -17.07
CA TYR A 68 7.53 1.49 -16.95
C TYR A 68 8.03 1.33 -15.51
N GLY A 69 7.20 1.66 -14.51
CA GLY A 69 7.47 1.41 -13.10
C GLY A 69 7.76 -0.06 -12.83
N ASN A 70 6.89 -0.96 -13.28
CA ASN A 70 7.03 -2.40 -13.08
C ASN A 70 8.19 -3.01 -13.90
N ARG A 71 8.37 -2.57 -15.15
CA ARG A 71 9.35 -3.13 -16.09
C ARG A 71 10.77 -2.64 -15.86
N VAL A 72 10.93 -1.43 -15.34
CA VAL A 72 12.23 -0.75 -15.26
C VAL A 72 12.45 -0.10 -13.90
N GLY A 73 11.48 0.66 -13.40
CA GLY A 73 11.61 1.43 -12.14
C GLY A 73 11.92 0.54 -10.94
N PHE A 74 11.17 -0.54 -10.76
CA PHE A 74 11.34 -1.50 -9.67
C PHE A 74 12.77 -2.06 -9.62
N TRP A 75 13.30 -2.52 -10.76
CA TRP A 75 14.64 -3.12 -10.81
C TRP A 75 15.77 -2.14 -10.52
N ARG A 76 15.60 -0.86 -10.88
CA ARG A 76 16.55 0.19 -10.49
C ARG A 76 16.48 0.47 -9.00
N MET A 77 15.27 0.60 -8.44
CA MET A 77 15.10 0.76 -6.99
C MET A 77 15.69 -0.42 -6.22
N LEU A 78 15.43 -1.64 -6.67
CA LEU A 78 15.98 -2.87 -6.12
C LEU A 78 17.51 -2.83 -6.06
N GLY A 79 18.18 -2.46 -7.16
CA GLY A 79 19.64 -2.35 -7.21
C GLY A 79 20.21 -1.32 -6.22
N VAL A 80 19.54 -0.18 -6.05
CA VAL A 80 19.93 0.84 -5.05
C VAL A 80 19.75 0.32 -3.63
N LEU A 81 18.60 -0.28 -3.33
CA LEU A 81 18.30 -0.82 -2.00
C LEU A 81 19.24 -1.98 -1.62
N ASP A 82 19.58 -2.85 -2.58
CA ASP A 82 20.57 -3.91 -2.39
C ASP A 82 21.96 -3.34 -2.09
N GLY A 83 22.40 -2.32 -2.84
CA GLY A 83 23.68 -1.65 -2.62
C GLY A 83 23.79 -0.99 -1.25
N LEU A 84 22.66 -0.47 -0.74
CA LEU A 84 22.55 0.12 0.59
C LEU A 84 22.22 -0.89 1.69
N LYS A 85 21.99 -2.17 1.34
CA LYS A 85 21.54 -3.24 2.24
C LYS A 85 20.25 -2.88 3.00
N ILE A 86 19.35 -2.15 2.34
CA ILE A 86 18.06 -1.76 2.90
C ILE A 86 17.01 -2.82 2.53
N ARG A 87 16.33 -3.34 3.54
CA ARG A 87 15.12 -4.15 3.38
C ARG A 87 13.91 -3.22 3.33
N ALA A 88 13.15 -3.28 2.25
CA ALA A 88 11.93 -2.49 2.10
C ALA A 88 10.68 -3.31 2.48
N THR A 89 9.56 -2.60 2.57
CA THR A 89 8.21 -3.18 2.58
C THR A 89 7.60 -3.03 1.18
N LEU A 90 7.01 -4.11 0.66
CA LEU A 90 6.34 -4.14 -0.63
C LEU A 90 4.82 -4.03 -0.41
N ALA A 91 4.27 -2.84 -0.63
CA ALA A 91 2.82 -2.66 -0.71
C ALA A 91 2.35 -3.13 -2.09
N ILE A 92 1.62 -4.24 -2.15
CA ILE A 92 1.33 -4.91 -3.42
C ILE A 92 -0.16 -5.24 -3.57
N ASN A 93 -0.70 -4.99 -4.76
CA ASN A 93 -2.03 -5.49 -5.08
C ASN A 93 -2.03 -7.02 -5.11
N GLY A 94 -3.08 -7.68 -4.61
CA GLY A 94 -3.17 -9.14 -4.64
C GLY A 94 -2.98 -9.76 -6.04
N ALA A 95 -3.57 -9.15 -7.07
CA ALA A 95 -3.43 -9.58 -8.47
C ALA A 95 -2.01 -9.36 -9.04
N ALA A 96 -1.32 -8.30 -8.59
CA ALA A 96 0.03 -7.96 -9.06
C ALA A 96 1.06 -9.04 -8.73
N ILE A 97 0.80 -9.90 -7.72
CA ILE A 97 1.66 -11.04 -7.38
C ILE A 97 1.80 -12.01 -8.55
N GLN A 98 0.71 -12.30 -9.26
CA GLN A 98 0.75 -13.18 -10.43
C GLN A 98 1.17 -12.41 -11.69
N THR A 99 0.62 -11.22 -11.90
CA THR A 99 0.89 -10.40 -13.10
C THR A 99 2.37 -10.02 -13.22
N TYR A 100 3.03 -9.71 -12.08
CA TYR A 100 4.43 -9.32 -12.02
C TYR A 100 5.23 -10.25 -11.10
N GLU A 101 5.00 -11.57 -11.20
CA GLU A 101 5.66 -12.58 -10.35
C GLU A 101 7.18 -12.39 -10.17
N PRO A 102 7.98 -12.00 -11.21
CA PRO A 102 9.41 -11.73 -11.01
C PRO A 102 9.71 -10.66 -9.96
N ILE A 103 8.89 -9.61 -9.86
CA ILE A 103 9.00 -8.55 -8.85
C ILE A 103 8.75 -9.12 -7.46
N SER A 104 7.66 -9.88 -7.32
CA SER A 104 7.30 -10.51 -6.05
C SER A 104 8.36 -11.51 -5.59
N LEU A 105 8.93 -12.32 -6.50
CA LEU A 105 10.01 -13.25 -6.18
C LEU A 105 11.27 -12.51 -5.72
N ALA A 106 11.63 -11.41 -6.38
CA ALA A 106 12.80 -10.61 -6.02
C ALA A 106 12.68 -10.02 -4.61
N ALA A 107 11.50 -9.51 -4.24
CA ALA A 107 11.20 -9.00 -2.91
C ALA A 107 11.23 -10.12 -1.85
N ARG A 108 10.60 -11.26 -2.12
CA ARG A 108 10.57 -12.43 -1.21
C ARG A 108 11.97 -12.97 -0.93
N GLN A 109 12.81 -13.11 -1.95
CA GLN A 109 14.19 -13.59 -1.80
C GLN A 109 15.05 -12.67 -0.91
N ARG A 110 14.72 -11.38 -0.86
CA ARG A 110 15.41 -10.38 0.00
C ARG A 110 14.79 -10.25 1.39
N GLY A 111 13.75 -11.05 1.67
CA GLY A 111 13.01 -11.00 2.92
C GLY A 111 12.31 -9.66 3.14
N TRP A 112 11.89 -8.97 2.08
CA TRP A 112 11.04 -7.79 2.21
C TRP A 112 9.71 -8.17 2.85
N GLU A 113 9.13 -7.24 3.62
CA GLU A 113 7.77 -7.40 4.13
C GLU A 113 6.77 -7.26 2.98
N PHE A 114 5.69 -8.05 2.98
CA PHE A 114 4.57 -7.88 2.07
C PHE A 114 3.41 -7.22 2.81
N MET A 115 2.98 -6.06 2.33
CA MET A 115 1.87 -5.27 2.86
C MET A 115 0.69 -5.34 1.89
N GLY A 116 -0.53 -5.47 2.42
CA GLY A 116 -1.74 -5.47 1.60
C GLY A 116 -2.00 -4.11 0.98
N HIS A 117 -2.36 -4.10 -0.31
CA HIS A 117 -2.67 -2.88 -1.05
C HIS A 117 -3.96 -3.00 -1.88
N GLY A 118 -4.99 -3.70 -1.40
CA GLY A 118 -6.17 -4.06 -2.23
C GLY A 118 -5.89 -5.18 -3.23
N PHE A 119 -6.93 -5.81 -3.79
CA PHE A 119 -6.70 -6.92 -4.73
C PHE A 119 -6.26 -6.42 -6.12
N THR A 120 -6.78 -5.27 -6.54
CA THR A 120 -6.42 -4.52 -7.76
C THR A 120 -6.35 -3.05 -7.41
N GLN A 121 -5.81 -2.19 -8.29
CA GLN A 121 -5.72 -0.76 -7.98
C GLN A 121 -7.07 -0.04 -8.11
N LYS A 122 -7.88 -0.12 -7.05
CA LYS A 122 -9.25 0.40 -6.99
C LYS A 122 -9.54 1.04 -5.64
N ASN A 123 -10.13 2.23 -5.66
CA ASN A 123 -10.52 2.93 -4.43
C ASN A 123 -11.45 2.07 -3.57
N MET A 124 -11.20 1.99 -2.27
CA MET A 124 -11.98 1.14 -1.36
C MET A 124 -13.47 1.51 -1.35
N GLN A 125 -13.82 2.80 -1.50
CA GLN A 125 -15.23 3.23 -1.57
C GLN A 125 -15.97 2.75 -2.84
N LYS A 126 -15.23 2.25 -3.84
CA LYS A 126 -15.79 1.67 -5.08
C LYS A 126 -15.70 0.15 -5.11
N VAL A 127 -15.08 -0.47 -4.10
CA VAL A 127 -15.06 -1.92 -3.95
C VAL A 127 -16.42 -2.36 -3.44
N PRO A 128 -17.14 -3.27 -4.12
CA PRO A 128 -18.50 -3.66 -3.71
C PRO A 128 -18.57 -4.34 -2.34
N ASP A 129 -17.53 -5.11 -1.99
CA ASP A 129 -17.38 -5.78 -0.71
C ASP A 129 -15.91 -5.68 -0.27
N GLU A 130 -15.63 -4.73 0.62
CA GLU A 130 -14.28 -4.47 1.11
C GLU A 130 -13.69 -5.65 1.86
N ARG A 131 -14.49 -6.37 2.66
CA ARG A 131 -14.00 -7.53 3.41
C ARG A 131 -13.60 -8.64 2.46
N ALA A 132 -14.41 -8.92 1.44
CA ALA A 132 -14.06 -9.90 0.43
C ALA A 132 -12.76 -9.53 -0.31
N ASP A 133 -12.56 -8.25 -0.65
CA ASP A 133 -11.32 -7.79 -1.31
C ASP A 133 -10.09 -7.90 -0.39
N ILE A 134 -10.23 -7.50 0.89
CA ILE A 134 -9.20 -7.64 1.92
C ILE A 134 -8.82 -9.12 2.10
N VAL A 135 -9.81 -10.01 2.31
CA VAL A 135 -9.58 -11.46 2.48
C VAL A 135 -8.90 -12.06 1.26
N LYS A 136 -9.31 -11.65 0.05
CA LYS A 136 -8.72 -12.12 -1.20
C LYS A 136 -7.27 -11.67 -1.34
N THR A 137 -6.97 -10.42 -0.98
CA THR A 137 -5.62 -9.85 -0.94
C THR A 137 -4.73 -10.57 0.08
N THR A 138 -5.22 -10.74 1.31
CA THR A 138 -4.57 -11.50 2.38
C THR A 138 -4.24 -12.91 1.93
N THR A 139 -5.17 -13.57 1.25
CA THR A 139 -5.00 -14.95 0.75
C THR A 139 -3.91 -15.03 -0.30
N ALA A 140 -3.91 -14.12 -1.28
CA ALA A 140 -2.90 -14.08 -2.33
C ALA A 140 -1.49 -13.85 -1.76
N ILE A 141 -1.34 -12.89 -0.83
CA ILE A 141 -0.07 -12.63 -0.15
C ILE A 141 0.36 -13.84 0.68
N ARG A 142 -0.53 -14.41 1.50
CA ARG A 142 -0.22 -15.57 2.36
C ARG A 142 0.25 -16.78 1.56
N GLN A 143 -0.40 -17.06 0.44
CA GLN A 143 -0.03 -18.18 -0.42
C GLN A 143 1.35 -18.00 -1.05
N PHE A 144 1.73 -16.77 -1.39
CA PHE A 144 3.02 -16.48 -2.04
C PHE A 144 4.18 -16.29 -1.06
N ALA A 145 3.95 -15.51 0.00
CA ALA A 145 4.95 -15.08 0.97
C ALA A 145 5.00 -15.96 2.23
N GLU A 146 4.16 -17.00 2.31
CA GLU A 146 4.05 -17.94 3.44
C GLU A 146 3.68 -17.29 4.78
N ARG A 147 3.30 -16.01 4.75
CA ARG A 147 2.91 -15.20 5.91
C ARG A 147 1.77 -14.27 5.51
N ALA A 148 0.83 -14.06 6.43
CA ALA A 148 -0.19 -13.04 6.24
C ALA A 148 0.45 -11.63 6.32
N PRO A 149 -0.04 -10.66 5.54
CA PRO A 149 0.35 -9.27 5.73
C PRO A 149 -0.08 -8.78 7.12
N ARG A 150 0.78 -7.98 7.76
CA ARG A 150 0.46 -7.30 9.03
C ARG A 150 -0.05 -5.89 8.82
N GLY A 151 0.35 -5.27 7.71
CA GLY A 151 0.02 -3.89 7.36
C GLY A 151 -0.90 -3.80 6.15
N TRP A 152 -1.65 -2.71 6.11
CA TRP A 152 -2.45 -2.30 4.97
C TRP A 152 -2.13 -0.87 4.54
N LEU A 153 -2.08 -0.64 3.23
CA LEU A 153 -2.11 0.68 2.61
C LEU A 153 -3.24 0.61 1.57
N GLY A 154 -4.32 1.36 1.68
CA GLY A 154 -5.38 1.37 0.69
C GLY A 154 -4.91 1.94 -0.65
N PRO A 155 -5.44 1.43 -1.79
CA PRO A 155 -5.30 2.07 -3.09
C PRO A 155 -5.57 3.58 -3.02
N GLY A 156 -4.57 4.39 -3.33
CA GLY A 156 -4.68 5.85 -3.28
C GLY A 156 -4.95 6.45 -1.90
N LEU A 157 -4.63 5.76 -0.80
CA LEU A 157 -4.93 6.16 0.58
C LEU A 157 -6.45 6.26 0.84
N THR A 158 -7.22 5.39 0.18
CA THR A 158 -8.68 5.43 0.27
C THR A 158 -9.23 4.36 1.19
N GLU A 159 -10.19 4.77 2.00
CA GLU A 159 -10.94 3.92 2.93
C GLU A 159 -12.43 4.33 2.90
N THR A 160 -13.30 3.44 3.34
CA THR A 160 -14.62 3.81 3.88
C THR A 160 -14.52 4.00 5.39
N TRP A 161 -15.64 4.36 6.03
CA TRP A 161 -15.69 4.46 7.49
C TRP A 161 -15.54 3.13 8.20
N ASP A 162 -15.68 2.00 7.50
CA ASP A 162 -15.61 0.67 8.08
C ASP A 162 -14.27 -0.03 7.83
N THR A 163 -13.46 0.44 6.87
CA THR A 163 -12.19 -0.21 6.49
C THR A 163 -11.28 -0.47 7.69
N PRO A 164 -11.03 0.48 8.64
CA PRO A 164 -10.16 0.20 9.78
C PRO A 164 -10.69 -0.90 10.71
N ASP A 165 -12.01 -0.99 10.87
CA ASP A 165 -12.63 -2.03 11.71
C ASP A 165 -12.51 -3.39 11.03
N ILE A 166 -12.80 -3.45 9.72
CA ILE A 166 -12.67 -4.68 8.93
C ILE A 166 -11.22 -5.17 8.94
N LEU A 167 -10.24 -4.29 8.75
CA LEU A 167 -8.82 -4.64 8.79
C LEU A 167 -8.42 -5.26 10.14
N ALA A 168 -8.83 -4.64 11.26
CA ALA A 168 -8.55 -5.17 12.59
C ALA A 168 -9.22 -6.54 12.82
N GLU A 169 -10.47 -6.70 12.41
CA GLU A 169 -11.21 -7.97 12.50
C GLU A 169 -10.58 -9.09 11.63
N GLU A 170 -9.95 -8.74 10.51
CA GLU A 170 -9.21 -9.66 9.63
C GLU A 170 -7.73 -9.87 10.05
N GLY A 171 -7.32 -9.29 11.19
CA GLY A 171 -6.01 -9.52 11.80
C GLY A 171 -4.88 -8.64 11.29
N TYR A 172 -5.18 -7.53 10.62
CA TYR A 172 -4.18 -6.49 10.34
C TYR A 172 -3.86 -5.71 11.61
N GLU A 173 -2.58 -5.41 11.79
CA GLU A 173 -2.05 -4.74 12.98
C GLU A 173 -1.88 -3.23 12.79
N TYR A 174 -1.74 -2.77 11.55
CA TYR A 174 -1.59 -1.34 11.24
C TYR A 174 -2.11 -0.99 9.85
N VAL A 175 -2.49 0.27 9.68
CA VAL A 175 -2.91 0.88 8.41
C VAL A 175 -2.11 2.15 8.13
N CYS A 176 -1.82 2.42 6.86
CA CYS A 176 -0.92 3.48 6.42
C CYS A 176 -1.61 4.63 5.68
N ASP A 177 -2.93 4.63 5.63
CA ASP A 177 -3.72 5.64 4.90
C ASP A 177 -3.84 6.98 5.66
N TRP A 178 -3.49 6.97 6.95
CA TRP A 178 -3.68 8.06 7.88
C TRP A 178 -2.41 8.92 8.01
N VAL A 179 -2.18 9.80 7.03
CA VAL A 179 -1.01 10.70 6.98
C VAL A 179 -1.20 11.91 7.90
N LEU A 180 -1.23 11.68 9.22
CA LEU A 180 -1.57 12.71 10.22
C LEU A 180 -0.49 12.95 11.29
N ASP A 181 0.59 12.16 11.32
CA ASP A 181 1.60 12.24 12.38
C ASP A 181 3.00 11.80 11.92
N ASP A 182 4.02 12.19 12.69
CA ASP A 182 5.41 11.75 12.52
C ASP A 182 5.72 10.48 13.34
N GLN A 183 4.76 10.01 14.15
CA GLN A 183 4.85 8.83 15.00
C GLN A 183 3.65 7.90 14.76
N PRO A 184 3.79 6.58 14.97
CA PRO A 184 2.62 5.69 14.99
C PRO A 184 1.62 6.13 16.05
N VAL A 185 0.33 6.16 15.68
CA VAL A 185 -0.78 6.44 16.58
C VAL A 185 -1.73 5.24 16.62
N LEU A 186 -2.44 5.08 17.73
CA LEU A 186 -3.45 4.05 17.87
C LEU A 186 -4.79 4.58 17.36
N LEU A 187 -5.39 3.85 16.41
CA LEU A 187 -6.77 4.07 16.00
C LEU A 187 -7.69 3.19 16.83
N LYS A 188 -8.77 3.77 17.34
CA LYS A 188 -9.86 2.99 17.92
C LYS A 188 -10.62 2.25 16.82
N THR A 189 -10.83 0.96 17.03
CA THR A 189 -11.72 0.11 16.25
C THR A 189 -12.88 -0.39 17.12
N ARG A 190 -13.86 -1.05 16.51
CA ARG A 190 -15.01 -1.65 17.21
C ARG A 190 -14.62 -2.68 18.26
#